data_AF-A0A430C1B4-F1
#
_entry.id   AF-A0A430C1B4-F1
#
_cell.length_a   1.000
_cell.length_b   1.000
_cell.length_c   1.000
_cell.angle_alpha   90.00
_cell.angle_beta   90.00
_cell.angle_gamma   90.00
#
_symmetry.space_group_name_H-M   'P 1'
#
loop_
_entity.id
_entity.type
_entity.pdbx_description
1 polymer ?
#
loop_
_entity_poly.entity_id
_entity_poly.type
_entity_poly.pdbx_seq_one_letter_code
_entity_poly.pdbx_strand_id
1 'polypeptide(L)' 'MADHIDMANDLAAAETARHITAARQPIPVGQAGECDGCGDHFDRLVKDHLGYRCGYCRDGRRKPR' A
#
# COMPACT_ATOMS: atom_id res chain seq x y z
N MET A 1 -15.80 33.73 15.98
CA MET A 1 -14.50 34.35 15.70
C MET A 1 -13.53 33.20 15.56
N ALA A 2 -12.91 33.03 14.40
CA ALA A 2 -11.90 31.98 14.23
C ALA A 2 -10.57 32.52 14.72
N ASP A 3 -9.92 31.82 15.64
CA ASP A 3 -8.59 32.17 16.11
C ASP A 3 -7.50 31.47 15.28
N HIS A 4 -6.24 31.63 15.69
CA HIS A 4 -5.11 30.99 15.02
C HIS A 4 -5.10 29.48 15.16
N ILE A 5 -5.76 28.93 16.19
CA ILE A 5 -5.89 27.49 16.40
C ILE A 5 -6.93 26.92 15.45
N ASP A 6 -8.06 27.61 15.27
CA ASP A 6 -9.09 27.22 14.32
C ASP A 6 -8.52 27.14 12.89
N MET A 7 -7.78 28.16 12.46
CA MET A 7 -7.12 28.17 11.15
C MET A 7 -6.07 27.06 10.99
N ALA A 8 -5.31 26.74 12.04
CA ALA A 8 -4.33 25.66 12.01
C ALA A 8 -5.00 24.27 11.88
N ASN A 9 -6.11 24.07 12.59
CA ASN A 9 -6.87 22.82 12.54
C ASN A 9 -7.51 22.60 11.17
N ASP A 10 -8.05 23.65 10.56
CA ASP A 10 -8.62 23.57 9.20
C ASP A 10 -7.57 23.16 8.17
N LEU A 11 -6.35 23.71 8.26
CA LEU A 11 -5.24 23.34 7.39
C LEU A 11 -4.84 21.87 7.60
N ALA A 12 -4.69 21.43 8.84
CA ALA A 12 -4.33 20.05 9.17
C ALA A 12 -5.38 19.04 8.70
N ALA A 13 -6.67 19.38 8.82
CA ALA A 13 -7.76 18.56 8.31
C ALA A 13 -7.73 18.44 6.78
N ALA A 14 -7.52 19.56 6.08
CA ALA A 14 -7.39 19.58 4.63
C ALA A 14 -6.19 18.77 4.13
N GLU A 15 -5.05 18.85 4.82
CA GLU A 15 -3.86 18.07 4.49
C GLU A 15 -4.09 16.58 4.72
N THR A 16 -4.67 16.21 5.86
CA THR A 16 -5.00 14.81 6.20
C THR A 16 -5.93 14.19 5.13
N ALA A 17 -6.95 14.92 4.70
CA ALA A 17 -7.87 14.46 3.66
C ALA A 17 -7.16 14.20 2.31
N ARG A 18 -6.22 15.06 1.93
CA ARG A 18 -5.40 14.89 0.71
C ARG A 18 -4.54 13.62 0.82
N HIS A 19 -3.85 13.43 1.95
CA HIS A 19 -3.01 12.25 2.17
C HIS A 19 -3.81 10.95 2.18
N ILE A 20 -4.97 10.92 2.82
CA ILE A 20 -5.87 9.74 2.82
C ILE A 20 -6.29 9.40 1.38
N THR A 21 -6.65 10.41 0.59
CA THR A 21 -7.06 10.21 -0.80
C THR A 21 -5.92 9.66 -1.65
N ALA A 22 -4.70 10.16 -1.49
CA ALA A 22 -3.52 9.66 -2.18
C ALA A 22 -3.16 8.21 -1.77
N ALA A 23 -3.30 7.89 -0.49
CA ALA A 23 -2.99 6.56 0.05
C ALA A 23 -4.02 5.48 -0.32
N ARG A 24 -5.25 5.87 -0.70
CA ARG A 24 -6.30 4.95 -1.18
C ARG A 24 -5.98 4.44 -2.58
N GLN A 25 -4.99 3.56 -2.67
CA GLN A 25 -4.72 2.78 -3.86
C GLN A 25 -5.60 1.52 -3.87
N PRO A 26 -6.20 1.14 -5.01
CA PRO A 26 -6.93 -0.12 -5.10
C PRO A 26 -6.00 -1.27 -4.76
N ILE A 27 -6.33 -2.00 -3.70
CA ILE A 27 -5.54 -3.15 -3.27
C ILE A 27 -5.98 -4.34 -4.14
N PRO A 28 -5.13 -4.84 -5.06
CA PRO A 28 -5.49 -5.97 -5.90
C PRO A 28 -5.79 -7.21 -5.05
N VAL A 29 -6.85 -7.91 -5.43
CA VAL A 29 -7.18 -9.23 -4.88
C VAL A 29 -6.03 -10.16 -5.21
N GLY A 30 -5.50 -10.83 -4.19
CA GLY A 30 -4.43 -11.80 -4.41
C GLY A 30 -4.98 -13.20 -4.64
N GLN A 31 -4.18 -14.04 -5.27
CA GLN A 31 -4.45 -15.47 -5.44
C GLN A 31 -3.39 -16.31 -4.73
N ALA A 32 -3.77 -17.50 -4.27
CA ALA A 32 -2.82 -18.47 -3.72
C ALA A 32 -2.02 -19.12 -4.86
N GLY A 33 -0.74 -19.40 -4.64
CA GLY A 33 0.12 -20.02 -5.65
C GLY A 33 1.61 -19.88 -5.36
N GLU A 34 2.41 -20.21 -6.36
CA GLU A 34 3.86 -20.04 -6.35
C GLU A 34 4.28 -18.66 -6.88
N CYS A 35 5.20 -17.99 -6.20
CA CYS A 35 5.70 -16.68 -6.61
C CYS A 35 6.69 -16.81 -7.78
N ASP A 36 6.40 -16.15 -8.91
CA ASP A 36 7.27 -16.13 -10.10
C ASP A 36 8.66 -15.51 -9.86
N GLY A 37 8.84 -14.77 -8.77
CA GLY A 37 10.10 -14.13 -8.42
C GLY A 37 11.00 -14.95 -7.49
N CYS A 38 10.45 -15.81 -6.63
CA CYS A 38 11.25 -16.52 -5.63
C CYS A 38 10.91 -18.00 -5.45
N GLY A 39 9.92 -18.54 -6.16
CA GLY A 39 9.53 -19.94 -6.11
C GLY A 39 8.81 -20.40 -4.83
N ASP A 40 8.68 -19.54 -3.83
CA ASP A 40 7.94 -19.88 -2.60
C ASP A 40 6.42 -19.77 -2.82
N HIS A 41 5.67 -20.62 -2.11
CA HIS A 41 4.21 -20.58 -2.08
C HIS A 41 3.69 -19.52 -1.11
N PHE A 42 2.71 -18.73 -1.54
CA PHE A 42 2.03 -17.74 -0.70
C PHE A 42 0.52 -17.77 -0.94
N ASP A 43 -0.25 -17.54 0.12
CA ASP A 43 -1.72 -17.41 0.03
C ASP A 43 -2.17 -16.18 -0.76
N ARG A 44 -1.27 -15.19 -0.89
CA ARG A 44 -1.56 -13.92 -1.53
C ARG A 44 -0.46 -13.47 -2.47
N LEU A 45 -0.60 -13.84 -3.74
CA LEU A 45 0.17 -13.30 -4.86
C LEU A 45 -0.63 -12.25 -5.59
N VAL A 46 0.04 -11.17 -5.98
CA VAL A 46 -0.56 -10.09 -6.76
C VAL A 46 0.06 -10.09 -8.13
N LYS A 47 -0.78 -9.96 -9.17
CA LYS A 47 -0.31 -9.77 -10.55
C LYS A 47 0.35 -8.39 -10.67
N ASP A 48 1.65 -8.37 -10.96
CA ASP A 48 2.40 -7.18 -11.31
C ASP A 48 2.83 -7.22 -12.80
N HIS A 49 3.74 -6.32 -13.19
CA HIS A 49 4.24 -6.23 -14.56
C HIS A 49 5.16 -7.40 -14.98
N LEU A 50 5.62 -8.23 -14.03
CA LEU A 50 6.51 -9.36 -14.25
C LEU A 50 5.84 -10.73 -14.00
N GLY A 51 4.69 -10.79 -13.32
CA GLY A 51 3.96 -12.03 -13.06
C GLY A 51 3.15 -11.99 -11.76
N TYR A 52 2.84 -13.15 -11.19
CA TYR A 52 2.27 -13.28 -9.86
C TYR A 52 3.39 -13.26 -8.81
N ARG A 53 3.46 -12.17 -8.05
CA ARG A 53 4.54 -11.96 -7.07
C ARG A 53 4.03 -11.80 -5.66
N CYS A 54 4.82 -12.30 -4.71
CA CYS A 54 4.58 -12.12 -3.29
C CYS A 54 4.93 -10.69 -2.84
N GLY A 55 4.44 -10.29 -1.68
CA GLY A 55 4.69 -8.95 -1.12
C GLY A 55 6.18 -8.60 -1.01
N TYR A 56 7.03 -9.57 -0.70
CA TYR A 56 8.48 -9.35 -0.59
C TYR A 56 9.13 -9.05 -1.94
N CYS A 57 8.85 -9.87 -2.95
CA CYS A 57 9.40 -9.70 -4.29
C CYS A 57 8.87 -8.44 -4.97
N ARG A 58 7.58 -8.13 -4.80
CA ARG A 58 6.96 -6.91 -5.33
C ARG A 58 7.50 -5.65 -4.66
N ASP A 59 7.64 -5.66 -3.33
CA ASP A 59 8.04 -4.49 -2.56
C ASP A 59 9.57 -4.37 -2.38
N GLY A 60 10.35 -5.31 -2.94
CA GLY A 60 11.82 -5.33 -2.81
C GLY A 60 12.31 -5.57 -1.38
N ARG A 61 11.51 -6.21 -0.52
CA ARG A 61 11.79 -6.41 0.90
C ARG A 61 12.46 -7.76 1.15
N ARG A 62 13.27 -7.84 2.20
CA ARG A 62 13.87 -9.10 2.65
C ARG A 62 12.82 -9.96 3.36
N LYS A 63 12.73 -11.23 3.00
CA LYS A 63 11.88 -12.22 3.69
C LYS A 63 12.40 -12.44 5.13
N PRO A 64 11.53 -12.48 6.16
CA PRO A 64 11.90 -13.03 7.46
C PRO A 64 12.25 -14.50 7.24
N ARG A 65 13.35 -14.94 7.85
CA ARG A 65 13.83 -16.32 7.78
C ARG A 65 13.06 -17.21 8.74
#